data_AF-A0A1B6G7X3-F1
#
_entry.id   AF-A0A1B6G7X3-F1
#
_cell.length_a   1.000
_cell.length_b   1.000
_cell.length_c   1.000
_cell.angle_alpha   90.00
_cell.angle_beta   90.00
_cell.angle_gamma   90.00
#
_symmetry.space_group_name_H-M   'P 1'
#
loop_
_entity.id
_entity.type
_entity.pdbx_description
1 polymer ?
#
loop_
_entity_poly.entity_id
_entity_poly.type
_entity_poly.pdbx_seq_one_letter_code
_entity_poly.pdbx_strand_id
1 'polypeptide(L)'
;MSLSEFERITLLMMRGYGDLVRPYEETVHLFNDTFPDRPPISKSTVFKTVKRFEETRTVKDRERSGRPKSATNELKSLDVLQKFVENPSTSARVAAEDLDMS
;
A
#
# COMPACT_ATOMS: atom_id res chain seq x y z
N MET A 1 8.58 11.09 1.64
CA MET A 1 7.62 11.63 2.62
C MET A 1 6.35 10.80 2.55
N SER A 2 5.93 10.18 3.65
CA SER A 2 4.68 9.41 3.70
C SER A 2 3.55 10.31 4.19
N LEU A 3 2.46 10.39 3.41
CA LEU A 3 1.21 10.99 3.87
C LEU A 3 0.42 9.94 4.64
N SER A 4 -0.29 10.31 5.70
CA SER A 4 -1.32 9.46 6.31
C SER A 4 -2.50 9.25 5.35
N GLU A 5 -3.39 8.29 5.65
CA GLU A 5 -4.61 8.12 4.86
C GLU A 5 -5.49 9.36 4.88
N PHE A 6 -5.68 9.96 6.06
CA PHE A 6 -6.43 11.20 6.21
C PHE A 6 -5.86 12.31 5.32
N GLU A 7 -4.54 12.51 5.35
CA GLU A 7 -3.86 13.50 4.52
C GLU A 7 -4.01 13.22 3.01
N ARG A 8 -3.96 11.95 2.59
CA ARG A 8 -4.18 11.59 1.17
C ARG A 8 -5.61 11.90 0.76
N ILE A 9 -6.59 11.56 1.60
CA ILE A 9 -8.00 11.84 1.32
C ILE A 9 -8.21 13.36 1.24
N THR A 10 -7.72 14.12 2.21
CA THR A 10 -7.82 15.58 2.22
C THR A 10 -7.16 16.19 0.99
N LEU A 11 -5.98 15.72 0.59
CA LEU A 11 -5.31 16.14 -0.64
C LEU A 11 -6.15 15.88 -1.89
N LEU A 12 -6.80 14.71 -1.99
CA LEU A 12 -7.70 14.38 -3.10
C LEU A 12 -8.96 15.26 -3.10
N MET A 13 -9.53 15.57 -1.93
CA MET A 13 -10.66 16.49 -1.82
C MET A 13 -10.27 17.91 -2.26
N MET A 14 -9.10 18.40 -1.83
CA MET A 14 -8.55 19.70 -2.24
C MET A 14 -8.31 19.76 -3.75
N ARG A 15 -7.75 18.69 -4.33
CA ARG A 15 -7.53 18.55 -5.76
C ARG A 15 -8.83 18.66 -6.56
N GLY A 16 -9.94 18.13 -6.04
CA GLY A 16 -11.23 18.09 -6.73
C GLY A 16 -11.30 16.99 -7.80
N TYR A 17 -12.41 16.98 -8.55
CA TYR A 17 -12.71 15.95 -9.55
C TYR A 17 -13.53 16.53 -10.72
N GLY A 18 -13.43 15.90 -11.90
CA GLY A 18 -14.15 16.33 -13.10
C GLY A 18 -13.76 17.75 -13.54
N ASP A 19 -14.75 18.60 -13.75
CA ASP A 19 -14.54 19.99 -14.17
C ASP A 19 -14.05 20.91 -13.03
N LEU A 20 -14.08 20.44 -11.77
CA LEU A 20 -13.68 21.21 -10.59
C LEU A 20 -12.27 20.84 -10.10
N VAL A 21 -11.38 20.45 -11.01
CA VAL A 21 -10.01 20.05 -10.69
C VAL A 21 -9.10 21.27 -10.55
N ARG A 22 -8.55 21.46 -9.35
CA ARG A 22 -7.55 22.51 -9.08
C ARG A 22 -6.20 22.15 -9.70
N PRO A 23 -5.43 23.16 -10.15
CA PRO A 23 -4.02 22.98 -10.49
C PRO A 23 -3.23 22.33 -9.36
N TYR A 24 -2.20 21.55 -9.73
CA TYR A 24 -1.33 20.91 -8.74
C TYR A 24 -0.65 21.92 -7.82
N GLU A 25 -0.27 23.08 -8.35
CA GLU A 25 0.40 24.14 -7.57
C GLU A 25 -0.52 24.70 -6.49
N GLU A 26 -1.76 25.03 -6.86
CA GLU A 26 -2.77 25.50 -5.91
C GLU A 26 -3.07 24.45 -4.84
N THR A 27 -3.12 23.17 -5.22
CA THR A 27 -3.31 22.06 -4.27
C THR A 27 -2.14 21.97 -3.28
N VAL A 28 -0.91 22.22 -3.72
CA VAL A 28 0.28 22.21 -2.84
C VAL A 28 0.18 23.32 -1.81
N HIS A 29 -0.14 24.54 -2.24
CA HIS A 29 -0.28 25.68 -1.34
C HIS A 29 -1.38 25.42 -0.32
N LEU A 30 -2.58 25.06 -0.78
CA LEU A 30 -3.73 24.78 0.08
C LEU A 30 -3.43 23.67 1.09
N PHE A 31 -2.75 22.61 0.66
CA PHE A 31 -2.38 21.51 1.56
C PHE A 31 -1.36 21.95 2.62
N ASN A 32 -0.29 22.64 2.22
CA ASN A 32 0.75 23.09 3.15
C ASN A 32 0.23 24.14 4.15
N ASP A 33 -0.69 25.00 3.72
CA ASP A 33 -1.37 25.98 4.58
C ASP A 33 -2.31 25.28 5.58
N THR A 34 -2.96 24.20 5.17
CA THR A 34 -3.87 23.41 6.04
C THR A 34 -3.10 22.56 7.05
N PHE A 35 -1.88 22.13 6.71
CA PHE A 35 -1.05 21.30 7.57
C PHE A 35 0.33 21.97 7.81
N PRO A 36 0.38 23.07 8.57
CA PRO A 36 1.62 23.83 8.79
C PRO A 36 2.62 23.11 9.72
N ASP A 37 2.14 22.24 10.62
CA ASP A 37 2.97 21.56 11.63
C ASP A 37 3.83 20.42 11.08
N ARG A 38 3.78 20.18 9.77
CA ARG A 38 4.53 19.11 9.09
C ARG A 38 5.45 19.69 8.03
N PRO A 39 6.48 18.91 7.61
CA PRO A 39 7.28 19.28 6.46
C PRO A 39 6.39 19.48 5.21
N PRO A 40 6.61 20.56 4.45
CA PRO A 40 5.79 20.89 3.29
C PRO A 40 5.92 19.81 2.21
N ILE A 41 4.81 19.51 1.55
CA ILE A 41 4.79 18.59 0.42
C ILE A 41 5.15 19.31 -0.86
N SER A 42 5.72 18.55 -1.80
CA SER A 42 6.04 19.04 -3.13
C SER A 42 4.90 18.78 -4.12
N LYS A 43 4.88 19.51 -5.24
CA LYS A 43 4.03 19.20 -6.40
C LYS A 43 4.15 17.75 -6.86
N SER A 44 5.35 17.18 -6.80
CA SER A 44 5.59 15.78 -7.17
C SER A 44 4.87 14.79 -6.24
N THR A 45 4.72 15.15 -4.96
CA THR A 45 3.98 14.36 -3.98
C THR A 45 2.49 14.37 -4.31
N VAL A 46 1.92 15.53 -4.62
CA VAL A 46 0.51 15.65 -5.05
C VAL A 46 0.26 14.83 -6.31
N PHE A 47 1.09 15.02 -7.34
CA PHE A 47 0.97 14.28 -8.60
C PHE A 47 1.00 12.76 -8.41
N LYS A 48 1.97 12.25 -7.64
CA LYS A 48 2.10 10.81 -7.37
C LYS A 48 0.92 10.25 -6.59
N THR A 49 0.35 11.03 -5.66
CA THR A 49 -0.83 10.62 -4.88
C THR A 49 -2.07 10.54 -5.77
N VAL A 50 -2.32 11.56 -6.59
CA VAL A 50 -3.45 11.58 -7.54
C VAL A 50 -3.33 10.44 -8.54
N LYS A 51 -2.19 10.30 -9.21
CA LYS A 51 -1.95 9.23 -10.18
C LYS A 51 -2.14 7.84 -9.57
N ARG A 52 -1.65 7.62 -8.35
CA ARG A 52 -1.85 6.35 -7.64
C ARG A 52 -3.33 6.08 -7.38
N PHE A 53 -4.09 7.09 -6.97
CA PHE A 53 -5.52 6.95 -6.72
C PHE A 53 -6.29 6.64 -8.00
N GLU A 54 -5.98 7.31 -9.12
CA GLU A 54 -6.59 7.02 -10.42
C GLU A 54 -6.35 5.58 -10.88
N GLU A 55 -5.13 5.07 -10.68
CA GLU A 55 -4.71 3.71 -11.03
C GLU A 55 -5.35 2.63 -10.13
N THR A 56 -5.39 2.85 -8.82
CA THR A 56 -5.69 1.80 -7.84
C THR A 56 -7.04 1.96 -7.15
N ARG A 57 -7.70 3.11 -7.31
CA ARG A 57 -8.96 3.50 -6.66
C ARG A 57 -8.94 3.38 -5.13
N THR A 58 -7.74 3.43 -4.53
CA THR A 58 -7.55 3.33 -3.09
C THR A 58 -6.52 4.37 -2.61
N VAL A 59 -6.72 4.83 -1.37
CA VAL A 59 -5.78 5.69 -0.64
C VAL A 59 -4.87 4.88 0.28
N LYS A 60 -5.09 3.56 0.36
CA LYS A 60 -4.25 2.63 1.13
C LYS A 60 -2.82 2.68 0.60
N ASP A 61 -1.87 2.37 1.48
CA ASP A 61 -0.50 2.19 1.04
C ASP A 61 -0.41 1.05 0.02
N ARG A 62 0.44 1.23 -0.98
CA ARG A 62 0.81 0.11 -1.85
C ARG A 62 1.47 -0.94 -0.98
N GLU A 63 1.17 -2.20 -1.27
CA GLU A 63 1.99 -3.28 -0.76
C GLU A 63 3.45 -2.97 -1.07
N ARG A 64 4.31 -3.12 -0.06
CA ARG A 64 5.73 -2.85 -0.23
C ARG A 64 6.23 -3.77 -1.34
N SER A 65 6.89 -3.19 -2.34
CA SER A 65 7.57 -3.99 -3.37
C SER A 65 8.55 -4.94 -2.68
N GLY A 66 8.28 -6.23 -2.80
CA GLY A 66 9.07 -7.32 -2.23
C GLY A 66 8.69 -8.62 -2.92
N ARG A 67 9.49 -9.68 -2.72
CA ARG A 67 9.19 -11.02 -3.24
C ARG A 67 7.78 -11.41 -2.77
N PRO A 68 6.86 -11.81 -3.67
CA PRO A 68 5.55 -12.32 -3.28
C PRO A 68 5.76 -13.41 -2.22
N LYS A 69 5.12 -13.27 -1.06
CA LYS A 69 5.20 -14.30 -0.02
C LYS A 69 4.47 -15.54 -0.56
N SER A 70 5.24 -16.59 -0.85
CA SER A 70 4.76 -17.85 -1.43
C SER A 70 3.72 -18.59 -0.57
N ALA A 71 3.61 -18.22 0.71
CA ALA A 71 2.74 -18.85 1.71
C ALA A 71 1.63 -17.92 2.24
N THR A 72 1.00 -17.10 1.38
CA THR A 72 -0.09 -16.18 1.81
C THR A 72 -1.47 -16.61 1.33
N ASN A 73 -1.58 -17.69 0.55
CA ASN A 73 -2.88 -18.27 0.21
C ASN A 73 -3.38 -19.11 1.40
N GLU A 74 -4.62 -18.90 1.81
CA GLU A 74 -5.26 -19.68 2.89
C GLU A 74 -5.13 -21.19 2.67
N LEU A 75 -5.27 -21.65 1.42
CA LEU A 75 -5.07 -23.07 1.07
C LEU A 75 -3.66 -23.54 1.42
N LYS A 76 -2.63 -22.79 1.00
CA LYS A 76 -1.24 -23.12 1.33
C LYS A 76 -0.98 -23.06 2.83
N SER A 77 -1.63 -22.15 3.56
CA SER A 77 -1.47 -22.08 5.02
C SER A 77 -2.07 -23.30 5.72
N LEU A 78 -3.19 -23.83 5.21
CA LEU A 78 -3.79 -25.07 5.70
C LEU A 78 -2.92 -26.27 5.40
N ASP A 79 -2.34 -26.35 4.19
CA ASP A 79 -1.44 -27.45 3.81
C ASP A 79 -0.20 -27.51 4.72
N VAL A 80 0.39 -26.35 5.03
CA VAL A 80 1.51 -26.24 5.99
C VAL A 80 1.08 -26.76 7.36
N LEU A 81 -0.06 -26.30 7.90
CA LEU A 81 -0.55 -26.71 9.21
C LEU A 81 -0.82 -28.23 9.25
N GLN A 82 -1.50 -28.76 8.23
CA GLN A 82 -1.80 -30.18 8.12
C GLN A 82 -0.52 -31.02 8.10
N LYS A 83 0.51 -30.60 7.36
CA LYS A 83 1.78 -31.33 7.27
C LYS A 83 2.44 -31.55 8.64
N PHE A 84 2.45 -30.53 9.49
CA PHE A 84 3.01 -30.64 10.85
C PHE A 84 2.08 -31.34 11.85
N VAL A 85 0.77 -31.34 11.61
CA VAL A 85 -0.17 -32.17 12.38
C VAL A 85 0.04 -33.65 12.06
N GLU A 86 0.19 -34.00 10.78
CA GLU A 86 0.41 -35.37 10.33
C GLU A 86 1.80 -35.89 10.69
N ASN A 87 2.83 -35.04 10.57
CA ASN A 87 4.22 -35.41 10.85
C ASN A 87 4.94 -34.31 11.66
N PRO A 88 4.77 -34.29 13.00
CA PRO A 88 5.35 -33.25 13.85
C PRO A 88 6.88 -33.17 13.85
N SER A 89 7.56 -34.25 13.45
CA SER A 89 9.02 -34.33 13.37
C SER A 89 9.59 -33.87 12.02
N THR A 90 8.74 -33.56 11.03
CA THR A 90 9.20 -33.07 9.73
C THR A 90 9.95 -31.75 9.91
N SER A 91 11.14 -31.67 9.33
CA SER A 91 11.90 -30.42 9.37
C SER A 91 11.25 -29.35 8.48
N ALA A 92 11.39 -28.08 8.86
CA ALA A 92 10.88 -26.95 8.08
C ALA A 92 11.40 -26.95 6.63
N ARG A 93 12.62 -27.44 6.40
CA ARG A 93 13.20 -27.57 5.06
C ARG A 93 12.44 -28.58 4.20
N VAL A 94 12.19 -29.77 4.74
CA VAL A 94 11.46 -30.84 4.03
C VAL A 94 10.02 -30.39 3.76
N ALA A 95 9.37 -29.77 4.75
CA ALA A 95 8.03 -29.21 4.56
C ALA A 95 8.00 -28.12 3.47
N ALA A 96 9.04 -27.29 3.36
CA ALA A 96 9.13 -26.27 2.32
C ALA A 96 9.34 -26.88 0.93
N GLU A 97 10.20 -27.89 0.79
CA GLU A 97 10.38 -28.63 -0.46
C GLU A 97 9.07 -29.33 -0.90
N ASP A 98 8.38 -29.99 0.03
CA ASP A 98 7.12 -30.69 -0.24
C ASP A 98 5.96 -29.77 -0.65
N LEU A 99 6.00 -28.49 -0.25
CA LEU A 99 4.93 -27.50 -0.49
C LEU A 99 5.30 -26.44 -1.54
N ASP A 100 6.38 -26.69 -2.29
CA ASP A 100 6.96 -25.80 -3.30
C ASP A 100 7.15 -24.37 -2.74
N MET A 101 7.68 -24.29 -1.52
CA MET A 101 8.01 -23.05 -0.84
C MET A 101 9.50 -22.76 -1.03
N SER A 102 9.82 -21.52 -1.44
CA SER A 102 11.15 -21.05 -1.84
C SER A 102 11.56 -19.75 -1.17
#